data_AF-A0A3N5HJI5-F1
#
_entry.id   AF-A0A3N5HJI5-F1
#
_cell.length_a   1.000
_cell.length_b   1.000
_cell.length_c   1.000
_cell.angle_alpha   90.00
_cell.angle_beta   90.00
_cell.angle_gamma   90.00
#
_symmetry.space_group_name_H-M   'P 1'
#
loop_
_entity.id
_entity.type
_entity.pdbx_description
1 polymer ?
#
loop_
_entity_poly.entity_id
_entity_poly.type
_entity_poly.pdbx_seq_one_letter_code
_entity_poly.pdbx_strand_id
1 'polypeptide(L)'
;MAQLFPKVSNQLAKSSLVLVAALGAVAGYVLLFMLPRASAVTRQNEAREQPVQFYHLHHAAGMGIDCRYCHTSVDKSASAG
;
A
#
# COMPACT_ATOMS: atom_id res chain seq x y z
N MET A 1 26.38 -28.29 -42.27
CA MET A 1 26.23 -27.71 -40.91
C MET A 1 25.05 -28.43 -40.26
N ALA A 2 25.20 -29.02 -39.08
CA ALA A 2 24.09 -29.72 -38.41
C ALA A 2 23.17 -28.71 -37.70
N GLN A 3 21.85 -28.90 -37.81
CA GLN A 3 20.85 -28.11 -37.11
C GLN A 3 20.92 -28.40 -35.61
N LEU A 4 21.46 -27.46 -34.82
CA LEU A 4 21.62 -27.63 -33.37
C LEU A 4 20.29 -27.49 -32.59
N PHE A 5 19.34 -26.68 -33.10
CA PHE A 5 18.07 -26.42 -32.43
C PHE A 5 16.87 -26.93 -33.25
N PRO A 6 15.99 -27.75 -32.65
CA PRO A 6 14.76 -28.18 -33.31
C PRO A 6 13.79 -27.01 -33.51
N LYS A 7 12.85 -27.14 -34.46
CA LYS A 7 11.88 -26.07 -34.81
C LYS A 7 11.07 -25.54 -33.61
N VAL A 8 10.85 -26.39 -32.60
CA VAL A 8 10.14 -26.03 -31.36
C VAL A 8 10.87 -24.98 -30.52
N SER A 9 12.20 -24.88 -30.63
CA SER A 9 13.00 -23.92 -29.87
C SER A 9 12.59 -22.47 -30.15
N ASN A 10 12.15 -22.15 -31.37
CA ASN A 10 11.63 -20.81 -31.69
C ASN A 10 10.32 -20.50 -30.96
N GLN A 11 9.43 -21.48 -30.82
CA GLN A 11 8.16 -21.28 -30.11
C GLN A 11 8.42 -21.15 -28.61
N LEU A 12 9.29 -22.01 -28.06
CA LEU A 12 9.68 -21.95 -26.65
C LEU A 12 10.33 -20.61 -26.29
N ALA A 13 11.26 -20.12 -27.12
CA ALA A 13 11.91 -18.83 -26.90
C ALA A 13 10.91 -17.66 -26.96
N LYS A 14 9.95 -17.68 -27.88
CA LYS A 14 8.91 -16.65 -27.95
C LYS A 14 7.97 -16.71 -26.75
N SER A 15 7.51 -17.91 -26.38
CA SER A 15 6.60 -18.08 -25.25
C SER A 15 7.25 -17.70 -23.92
N SER A 16 8.55 -17.99 -23.74
CA SER A 16 9.25 -17.62 -22.51
C SER A 16 9.39 -16.11 -22.37
N LEU A 17 9.67 -15.38 -23.45
CA LEU A 17 9.72 -13.91 -23.44
C LEU A 17 8.37 -13.31 -23.06
N VAL A 18 7.27 -13.82 -23.63
CA VAL A 18 5.92 -13.36 -23.30
C VAL A 18 5.57 -13.65 -21.84
N LEU A 19 5.90 -14.86 -21.36
CA LEU A 19 5.66 -15.23 -19.97
C LEU A 19 6.41 -14.32 -19.00
N VAL A 20 7.69 -14.05 -19.26
CA VAL A 20 8.50 -13.15 -18.41
C VAL A 20 7.92 -11.74 -18.41
N ALA A 21 7.50 -11.22 -19.57
CA ALA A 21 6.87 -9.91 -19.65
C ALA A 21 5.55 -9.85 -18.86
N ALA A 22 4.70 -10.88 -18.98
CA ALA A 22 3.43 -10.96 -18.26
C ALA A 22 3.64 -11.04 -16.74
N LEU A 23 4.55 -11.90 -16.28
CA LEU A 23 4.89 -12.00 -14.85
C LEU A 23 5.50 -10.70 -14.33
N GLY A 24 6.37 -10.06 -15.10
CA GLY A 24 6.93 -8.75 -14.77
C GLY A 24 5.86 -7.66 -14.64
N ALA A 25 4.87 -7.65 -15.55
CA ALA A 25 3.75 -6.71 -15.48
C ALA A 25 2.87 -6.95 -14.25
N VAL A 26 2.56 -8.21 -13.94
CA VAL A 26 1.79 -8.57 -12.73
C VAL A 26 2.56 -8.20 -11.46
N ALA A 27 3.84 -8.55 -11.38
CA ALA A 27 4.68 -8.20 -10.24
C ALA A 27 4.80 -6.67 -10.07
N GLY A 28 5.01 -5.94 -11.17
CA GLY A 28 5.03 -4.48 -11.18
C GLY A 28 3.71 -3.89 -10.72
N TYR A 29 2.58 -4.44 -11.17
CA TYR A 29 1.25 -3.99 -10.72
C TYR A 29 1.05 -4.22 -9.22
N VAL A 30 1.40 -5.40 -8.73
CA VAL A 30 1.31 -5.72 -7.29
C VAL A 30 2.18 -4.77 -6.48
N LEU A 31 3.43 -4.56 -6.90
CA LEU A 31 4.38 -3.72 -6.18
C LEU A 31 4.01 -2.23 -6.16
N LEU A 32 3.58 -1.70 -7.30
CA LEU A 32 3.33 -0.27 -7.46
C LEU A 32 1.92 0.14 -7.04
N PHE A 33 0.95 -0.79 -7.09
CA PHE A 33 -0.45 -0.47 -6.84
C PHE A 33 -1.07 -1.24 -5.68
N MET A 34 -0.81 -2.53 -5.51
CA MET A 34 -1.45 -3.28 -4.44
C MET A 34 -0.74 -3.13 -3.09
N LEU A 35 0.58 -3.31 -3.05
CA LEU A 35 1.36 -3.26 -1.81
C LEU A 35 1.26 -1.92 -1.07
N PRO A 36 1.34 -0.74 -1.72
CA PRO A 36 1.24 0.54 -1.00
C PRO A 36 -0.12 0.78 -0.35
N ARG A 37 -1.15 0.04 -0.78
CA ARG A 37 -2.52 0.15 -0.26
C ARG A 37 -2.84 -0.93 0.77
N ALA A 38 -1.95 -1.90 0.97
CA ALA A 38 -2.17 -2.96 1.95
C ALA A 38 -2.14 -2.38 3.37
N SER A 39 -3.10 -2.78 4.21
CA SER A 39 -3.18 -2.36 5.62
C SER A 39 -1.93 -2.77 6.40
N ALA A 40 -1.33 -3.91 6.07
CA ALA A 40 -0.06 -4.37 6.65
C ALA A 40 1.11 -3.43 6.37
N VAL A 41 1.08 -2.67 5.27
CA VAL A 41 2.12 -1.69 4.90
C VAL A 41 1.79 -0.31 5.47
N THR A 42 0.53 0.12 5.34
CA THR A 42 0.06 1.44 5.81
C THR A 42 -0.13 1.51 7.32
N ARG A 43 -0.15 0.37 8.01
CA ARG A 43 -0.50 0.21 9.44
C ARG A 43 -1.87 0.77 9.79
N GLN A 44 -2.79 0.71 8.82
CA GLN A 44 -4.18 1.07 9.06
C GLN A 44 -4.79 0.15 10.12
N ASN A 45 -5.60 0.72 11.01
CA ASN A 45 -6.25 0.05 12.14
C ASN A 45 -5.28 -0.46 13.23
N GLU A 46 -3.99 -0.09 13.17
CA GLU A 46 -3.04 -0.38 14.24
C GLU A 46 -3.13 0.72 15.31
N ALA A 47 -3.52 0.33 16.53
CA ALA A 47 -3.50 1.23 17.67
C ALA A 47 -2.06 1.42 18.15
N ARG A 48 -1.53 2.65 18.03
CA ARG A 48 -0.18 2.96 18.50
C ARG A 48 -0.18 3.20 20.00
N GLU A 49 0.79 2.62 20.70
CA GLU A 49 1.02 2.94 22.12
C GLU A 49 1.29 4.44 22.27
N GLN A 50 0.53 5.08 23.17
CA GLN A 50 0.66 6.48 23.50
C GLN A 50 1.36 6.61 24.86
N PRO A 51 2.24 7.61 25.07
CA PRO A 51 2.88 7.84 26.37
C PRO A 51 1.88 8.06 27.51
N VAL A 52 0.69 8.56 27.16
CA VAL A 52 -0.45 8.75 28.05
C VAL A 52 -1.64 8.04 27.41
N GLN A 53 -2.48 7.40 28.22
CA GLN A 53 -3.67 6.67 27.76
C GLN A 53 -4.81 7.62 27.37
N PHE A 54 -4.56 8.48 26.38
CA PHE A 54 -5.54 9.41 25.86
C PHE A 54 -6.57 8.67 25.00
N TYR A 55 -7.83 8.72 25.41
CA TYR A 55 -8.93 8.01 24.73
C TYR A 55 -9.88 9.00 24.03
N HIS A 56 -9.72 9.15 22.72
CA HIS A 56 -10.51 10.10 21.92
C HIS A 56 -12.02 9.87 22.01
N LEU A 57 -12.48 8.61 22.12
CA LEU A 57 -13.91 8.30 22.18
C LEU A 57 -14.60 8.92 23.41
N HIS A 58 -13.92 8.92 24.57
CA HIS A 58 -14.46 9.55 25.77
C HIS A 58 -14.66 11.06 25.60
N HIS A 59 -13.74 11.73 24.90
CA HIS A 59 -13.77 13.17 24.74
C HIS A 59 -14.75 13.63 23.67
N ALA A 60 -14.67 13.07 22.46
CA ALA A 60 -15.50 13.49 21.34
C ALA A 60 -16.93 12.97 21.47
N ALA A 61 -17.11 11.66 21.60
CA ALA A 61 -18.44 11.05 21.66
C ALA A 61 -19.04 11.08 23.07
N GLY A 62 -18.22 10.87 24.11
CA GLY A 62 -18.69 10.83 25.49
C GLY A 62 -19.05 12.20 26.07
N MET A 63 -18.17 13.20 25.89
CA MET A 63 -18.37 14.55 26.43
C MET A 63 -18.89 15.56 25.41
N GLY A 64 -18.91 15.23 24.11
CA GLY A 64 -19.35 16.15 23.06
C GLY A 64 -18.38 17.31 22.80
N ILE A 65 -17.10 17.16 23.16
CA ILE A 65 -16.08 18.19 22.93
C ILE A 65 -15.84 18.32 21.42
N ASP A 66 -15.92 19.56 20.92
CA ASP A 66 -15.63 19.86 19.52
C ASP A 66 -14.16 19.56 19.16
N CYS A 67 -13.93 19.01 17.96
CA CYS A 67 -12.58 18.61 17.52
C CYS A 67 -11.56 19.75 17.57
N ARG A 68 -12.01 21.00 17.34
CA ARG A 68 -11.15 22.19 17.30
C ARG A 68 -10.68 22.64 18.67
N TYR A 69 -11.25 22.11 19.75
CA TYR A 69 -10.80 22.38 21.10
C TYR A 69 -9.36 21.91 21.32
N CYS A 70 -9.04 20.70 20.85
CA CYS A 70 -7.66 20.18 20.88
C CYS A 70 -6.92 20.47 19.56
N HIS A 71 -7.58 20.27 18.41
CA HIS A 71 -7.00 20.49 17.08
C HIS A 71 -7.13 21.93 16.63
N THR A 72 -6.46 22.83 17.34
CA THR A 72 -6.64 24.29 17.22
C THR A 72 -6.22 24.88 15.88
N SER A 73 -5.37 24.19 15.11
CA SER A 73 -4.88 24.68 13.81
C SER A 73 -5.47 23.95 12.61
N VAL A 74 -6.46 23.07 12.81
CA VAL A 74 -7.06 22.23 11.75
C VAL A 74 -7.60 23.04 10.56
N ASP A 75 -7.98 24.30 10.75
CA ASP A 75 -8.51 25.18 9.70
C ASP A 75 -7.47 26.13 9.08
N LYS A 76 -6.23 26.11 9.57
CA LYS A 76 -5.18 27.09 9.22
C LYS A 76 -3.85 26.47 8.80
N SER A 77 -3.62 25.20 9.07
CA SER A 77 -2.33 24.52 8.90
C SER A 77 -2.50 23.14 8.27
N ALA A 78 -1.42 22.62 7.69
CA ALA A 78 -1.35 21.24 7.20
C ALA A 78 -1.35 20.19 8.34
N SER A 79 -1.07 20.62 9.59
CA SER A 79 -1.21 19.80 10.79
C SER A 79 -2.38 20.32 11.63
N ALA A 80 -3.12 19.40 12.25
CA ALA A 80 -4.28 19.71 13.08
C ALA A 80 -3.92 20.50 14.36
N GLY A 81 -2.63 20.54 14.73
CA GLY A 81 -2.13 21.13 15.96
C GLY A 81 -1.80 20.06 16.96
#